data_AF-A0A538K4V2-F1
#
_entry.id   AF-A0A538K4V2-F1
#
_cell.length_a   1.000
_cell.length_b   1.000
_cell.length_c   1.000
_cell.angle_alpha   90.00
_cell.angle_beta   90.00
_cell.angle_gamma   90.00
#
_symmetry.space_group_name_H-M   'P 1'
#
loop_
_entity.id
_entity.type
_entity.pdbx_description
1 polymer ?
#
loop_
_entity_poly.entity_id
_entity_poly.type
_entity_poly.pdbx_seq_one_letter_code
_entity_poly.pdbx_strand_id
1 'polypeptide(L)'
;MHDVPRQLTAAQLAELFEGRTRLVERLAEHDDPLGAAQEVIDGLNEAEKLEALNAHPAIGAGNLSERSAAEQGAGGDPVTLTELAYLNQVYEEKFGFRFVVFVNRRSKEEILDVLRERLERTREEELDRALTELVAIAEDRWRRS
;
A
#
# COMPACT_ATOMS: atom_id res chain seq x y z
N MET A 1 27.97 -6.79 -0.27
CA MET A 1 27.43 -7.96 0.42
C MET A 1 25.95 -7.64 0.61
N HIS A 2 25.12 -7.99 -0.38
CA HIS A 2 23.68 -7.79 -0.26
C HIS A 2 23.19 -8.81 0.76
N ASP A 3 22.86 -8.35 1.97
CA ASP A 3 22.16 -9.17 2.94
C ASP A 3 20.86 -9.62 2.26
N VAL A 4 20.79 -10.90 1.93
CA VAL A 4 19.55 -11.54 1.46
C VAL A 4 18.55 -11.36 2.60
N PRO A 5 17.36 -10.74 2.39
CA PRO A 5 16.35 -10.63 3.42
C PRO A 5 16.08 -12.02 4.00
N ARG A 6 16.42 -12.20 5.28
CA ARG A 6 16.18 -13.45 6.01
C ARG A 6 14.69 -13.78 5.90
N GLN A 7 14.37 -14.99 5.43
CA GLN A 7 13.03 -15.59 5.35
C GLN A 7 12.04 -14.93 6.33
N LEU A 8 11.21 -14.03 5.80
CA LEU A 8 10.15 -13.40 6.58
C LEU A 8 8.98 -14.39 6.65
N THR A 9 8.53 -14.69 7.86
CA THR A 9 7.35 -15.55 8.04
C THR A 9 6.08 -14.83 7.56
N ALA A 10 5.03 -15.58 7.22
CA ALA A 10 3.73 -15.02 6.88
C ALA A 10 3.17 -14.07 7.95
N ALA A 11 3.49 -14.30 9.23
CA ALA A 11 3.10 -13.40 10.32
C ALA A 11 3.84 -12.06 10.27
N GLN A 12 5.15 -12.08 10.04
CA GLN A 12 5.95 -10.86 9.88
C GLN A 12 5.53 -10.09 8.62
N LEU A 13 5.29 -10.80 7.51
CA LEU A 13 4.78 -10.18 6.29
C LEU A 13 3.37 -9.60 6.48
N ALA A 14 2.48 -10.27 7.22
CA ALA A 14 1.16 -9.73 7.52
C ALA A 14 1.24 -8.41 8.31
N GLU A 15 2.22 -8.26 9.21
CA GLU A 15 2.48 -6.97 9.85
C GLU A 15 3.01 -5.92 8.87
N LEU A 16 3.91 -6.30 7.96
CA LEU A 16 4.48 -5.37 6.97
C LEU A 16 3.48 -4.93 5.91
N PHE A 17 2.50 -5.76 5.55
CA PHE A 17 1.46 -5.42 4.57
C PHE A 17 0.15 -4.95 5.22
N GLU A 18 0.09 -4.92 6.57
CA GLU A 18 -1.11 -4.63 7.35
C GLU A 18 -2.32 -5.51 7.01
N GLY A 19 -2.06 -6.78 6.66
CA GLY A 19 -3.09 -7.75 6.36
C GLY A 19 -2.52 -9.10 5.96
N ARG A 20 -3.18 -10.18 6.39
CA ARG A 20 -2.84 -11.54 5.98
C ARG A 20 -3.63 -11.91 4.72
N THR A 21 -3.07 -11.58 3.57
CA THR A 21 -3.69 -11.78 2.24
C THR A 21 -3.03 -12.92 1.47
N ARG A 22 -3.60 -13.28 0.32
CA ARG A 22 -3.00 -14.28 -0.55
C ARG A 22 -1.62 -13.88 -1.08
N LEU A 23 -1.39 -12.58 -1.29
CA LEU A 23 -0.06 -12.04 -1.60
C LEU A 23 0.93 -12.39 -0.48
N VAL A 24 0.58 -12.11 0.78
CA VAL A 24 1.43 -12.40 1.95
C VAL A 24 1.74 -13.88 2.09
N GLU A 25 0.73 -14.74 1.93
CA GLU A 25 0.93 -16.20 1.99
C GLU A 25 1.93 -16.68 0.94
N ARG A 26 1.80 -16.20 -0.31
CA ARG A 26 2.72 -16.59 -1.37
C ARG A 26 4.13 -16.03 -1.15
N LEU A 27 4.26 -14.78 -0.74
CA LEU A 27 5.56 -14.16 -0.45
C LEU A 27 6.33 -14.95 0.61
N ALA A 28 5.64 -15.49 1.61
CA ALA A 28 6.25 -16.29 2.67
C ALA A 28 6.83 -17.64 2.21
N GLU A 29 6.51 -18.09 0.99
CA GLU A 29 7.08 -19.30 0.38
C GLU A 29 8.46 -19.06 -0.25
N HIS A 30 8.89 -17.79 -0.38
CA HIS A 30 10.17 -17.41 -0.99
C HIS A 30 11.27 -17.15 0.05
N ASP A 31 12.51 -17.45 -0.32
CA ASP A 31 13.69 -17.16 0.52
C ASP A 31 13.94 -15.66 0.70
N ASP A 32 13.64 -14.87 -0.34
CA ASP A 32 13.61 -13.40 -0.33
C ASP A 32 12.20 -12.91 -0.68
N PRO A 33 11.29 -12.81 0.31
CA PRO A 33 9.90 -12.44 0.05
C PRO A 33 9.74 -11.07 -0.62
N LEU A 34 10.48 -10.05 -0.19
CA LEU A 34 10.33 -8.69 -0.73
C LEU A 34 10.99 -8.56 -2.11
N GLY A 35 12.15 -9.21 -2.32
CA GLY A 35 12.79 -9.26 -3.64
C GLY A 35 12.00 -10.05 -4.69
N ALA A 36 11.21 -11.04 -4.27
CA ALA A 36 10.32 -11.81 -5.14
C ALA A 36 8.94 -11.16 -5.37
N ALA A 37 8.67 -9.99 -4.78
CA ALA A 37 7.32 -9.44 -4.74
C ALA A 37 6.69 -9.22 -6.12
N GLN A 38 7.46 -8.72 -7.09
CA GLN A 38 6.94 -8.52 -8.46
C GLN A 38 6.56 -9.86 -9.12
N GLU A 39 7.43 -10.87 -9.00
CA GLU A 39 7.16 -12.21 -9.56
C GLU A 39 5.89 -12.82 -8.96
N VAL A 40 5.73 -12.70 -7.63
CA VAL A 40 4.53 -13.19 -6.94
C VAL A 40 3.29 -12.45 -7.42
N ILE A 41 3.36 -11.10 -7.51
CA ILE A 41 2.26 -10.24 -7.97
C ILE A 41 1.84 -10.62 -9.41
N ASP A 42 2.80 -10.88 -10.30
CA ASP A 42 2.51 -11.28 -11.68
C ASP A 42 1.77 -12.63 -11.74
N GLY A 43 2.01 -13.50 -10.77
CA GLY A 43 1.30 -14.78 -10.61
C GLY A 43 -0.06 -14.71 -9.90
N LEU A 44 -0.44 -13.55 -9.36
CA LEU A 44 -1.75 -13.35 -8.72
C LEU A 44 -2.85 -13.06 -9.74
N ASN A 45 -4.04 -13.59 -9.49
CA ASN A 45 -5.23 -13.14 -10.20
C ASN A 45 -5.69 -11.76 -9.70
N GLU A 46 -6.59 -11.11 -10.45
CA GLU A 46 -7.05 -9.76 -10.11
C GLU A 46 -7.68 -9.70 -8.71
N ALA A 47 -8.53 -10.66 -8.32
CA ALA A 47 -9.17 -10.64 -7.00
C ALA A 47 -8.15 -10.71 -5.85
N GLU A 48 -7.07 -11.50 -6.00
CA GLU A 48 -5.98 -11.58 -5.02
C GLU A 48 -5.18 -10.25 -4.95
N LYS A 49 -4.99 -9.55 -6.08
CA LYS A 49 -4.38 -8.21 -6.12
C LYS A 49 -5.25 -7.18 -5.41
N LEU A 50 -6.56 -7.19 -5.66
CA LEU A 50 -7.50 -6.28 -5.01
C LEU A 50 -7.61 -6.56 -3.51
N GLU A 51 -7.57 -7.83 -3.09
CA GLU A 51 -7.52 -8.21 -1.67
C GLU A 51 -6.32 -7.55 -0.96
N ALA A 52 -5.12 -7.62 -1.56
CA ALA A 52 -3.92 -7.01 -1.00
C ALA A 52 -4.05 -5.50 -0.80
N LEU A 53 -4.56 -4.78 -1.80
CA LEU A 53 -4.77 -3.33 -1.72
C LEU A 53 -5.84 -2.95 -0.71
N ASN A 54 -6.95 -3.71 -0.68
CA ASN A 54 -8.09 -3.41 0.19
C ASN A 54 -7.86 -3.83 1.65
N ALA A 55 -6.85 -4.65 1.94
CA ALA A 55 -6.41 -4.89 3.31
C ALA A 55 -5.69 -3.65 3.90
N HIS A 56 -4.99 -2.88 3.07
CA HIS A 56 -4.25 -1.72 3.52
C HIS A 56 -5.19 -0.57 3.93
N PRO A 57 -4.90 0.15 5.03
CA PRO A 57 -5.68 1.33 5.39
C PRO A 57 -5.48 2.48 4.40
N ALA A 58 -6.55 3.23 4.14
CA ALA A 58 -6.53 4.41 3.28
C ALA A 58 -5.80 5.58 3.96
N ILE A 59 -5.24 6.47 3.14
CA ILE A 59 -4.66 7.73 3.60
C ILE A 59 -5.74 8.61 4.25
N GLY A 60 -5.47 9.11 5.46
CA GLY A 60 -6.39 9.99 6.20
C GLY A 60 -7.49 9.25 6.98
N ALA A 61 -7.47 7.92 7.03
CA ALA A 61 -8.42 7.17 7.85
C ALA A 61 -8.21 7.41 9.36
N GLY A 62 -9.30 7.39 10.14
CA GLY A 62 -9.25 7.68 11.59
C GLY A 62 -8.85 6.50 12.48
N ASN A 63 -9.06 5.26 12.02
CA ASN A 63 -8.72 4.04 12.76
C ASN A 63 -7.52 3.36 12.11
N LEU A 64 -6.30 3.81 12.46
CA LEU A 64 -5.04 3.30 11.94
C LEU A 64 -4.31 2.45 12.99
N SER A 65 -3.51 1.49 12.53
CA SER A 65 -2.47 0.88 13.36
C SER A 65 -1.41 1.93 13.74
N GLU A 66 -0.57 1.66 14.75
CA GLU A 66 0.52 2.57 15.14
C GLU A 66 1.50 2.82 13.98
N ARG A 67 1.75 1.81 13.13
CA ARG A 67 2.62 1.93 11.94
C ARG A 67 2.01 2.85 10.89
N SER A 68 0.75 2.60 10.52
CA SER A 68 0.04 3.47 9.59
C SER A 68 -0.10 4.91 10.10
N ALA A 69 -0.36 5.09 11.39
CA ALA A 69 -0.40 6.43 12.00
C ALA A 69 0.96 7.14 11.91
N ALA A 70 2.07 6.42 12.15
CA ALA A 70 3.42 6.97 12.04
C ALA A 70 3.80 7.31 10.59
N GLU A 71 3.39 6.49 9.62
CA GLU A 71 3.66 6.72 8.19
C GLU A 71 2.91 7.93 7.66
N GLN A 72 1.60 7.98 7.90
CA GLN A 72 0.75 9.06 7.39
C GLN A 72 0.90 10.36 8.16
N GLY A 73 1.57 10.32 9.32
CA GLY A 73 1.74 11.44 10.23
C GLY A 73 0.44 11.85 10.94
N ALA A 74 0.61 12.47 12.10
CA ALA A 74 -0.51 13.06 12.83
C ALA A 74 -1.06 14.30 12.10
N GLY A 75 -2.37 14.37 11.95
CA GLY A 75 -3.06 15.61 11.57
C GLY A 75 -2.99 15.97 10.08
N GLY A 76 -3.85 16.90 9.71
CA GLY A 76 -4.04 17.52 8.40
C GLY A 76 -5.11 18.58 8.62
N ASP A 77 -5.07 19.70 7.91
CA ASP A 77 -6.14 20.68 8.05
C ASP A 77 -7.50 20.02 7.72
N PRO A 78 -8.60 20.33 8.43
CA PRO A 78 -9.91 19.73 8.19
C PRO A 78 -10.35 19.81 6.73
N VAL A 79 -9.94 20.85 5.99
CA VAL A 79 -10.22 20.98 4.55
C VAL A 79 -9.49 19.88 3.77
N THR A 80 -8.18 19.72 4.00
CA THR A 80 -7.35 18.67 3.37
C THR A 80 -7.91 17.27 3.65
N LEU A 81 -8.31 16.98 4.90
CA LEU A 81 -8.86 15.67 5.27
C LEU A 81 -10.22 15.40 4.62
N THR A 82 -11.07 16.43 4.52
CA THR A 82 -12.37 16.32 3.84
C THR A 82 -12.19 16.05 2.36
N GLU A 83 -11.24 16.73 1.71
CA GLU A 83 -10.94 16.51 0.31
C GLU A 83 -10.31 15.14 0.05
N LEU A 84 -9.40 14.67 0.93
CA LEU A 84 -8.85 13.31 0.85
C LEU A 84 -9.95 12.26 0.95
N ALA A 85 -10.90 12.42 1.89
CA ALA A 85 -12.03 11.51 2.03
C ALA A 85 -12.89 11.47 0.75
N TYR A 86 -13.19 12.63 0.17
CA TYR A 86 -13.93 12.72 -1.09
C TYR A 86 -13.19 12.06 -2.25
N LEU A 87 -11.92 12.37 -2.44
CA LEU A 87 -11.14 11.81 -3.55
C LEU A 87 -10.86 10.32 -3.38
N ASN A 88 -10.69 9.82 -2.15
CA ASN A 88 -10.63 8.37 -1.90
C ASN A 88 -11.92 7.67 -2.36
N GLN A 89 -13.09 8.25 -2.08
CA GLN A 89 -14.36 7.70 -2.57
C GLN A 89 -14.42 7.69 -4.10
N VAL A 90 -14.10 8.82 -4.75
CA VAL A 90 -14.08 8.92 -6.22
C VAL A 90 -13.10 7.90 -6.83
N TYR A 91 -11.94 7.71 -6.20
CA TYR A 91 -10.95 6.74 -6.61
C TYR A 91 -11.46 5.31 -6.51
N GLU A 92 -12.06 4.94 -5.37
CA GLU A 92 -12.63 3.60 -5.16
C GLU A 92 -13.79 3.32 -6.13
N GLU A 93 -14.64 4.31 -6.39
CA GLU A 93 -15.72 4.20 -7.39
C GLU A 93 -15.19 4.01 -8.81
N LYS A 94 -14.10 4.69 -9.18
CA LYS A 94 -13.49 4.57 -10.52
C LYS A 94 -12.74 3.26 -10.72
N PHE A 95 -11.91 2.87 -9.75
CA PHE A 95 -10.93 1.78 -9.93
C PHE A 95 -11.35 0.46 -9.27
N GLY A 96 -12.23 0.51 -8.27
CA GLY A 96 -12.73 -0.66 -7.55
C GLY A 96 -11.79 -1.19 -6.45
N PHE A 97 -10.82 -0.39 -6.01
CA PHE A 97 -9.91 -0.71 -4.90
C PHE A 97 -9.44 0.56 -4.19
N ARG A 98 -8.94 0.39 -2.96
CA ARG A 98 -8.43 1.49 -2.13
C ARG A 98 -7.21 2.16 -2.74
N PHE A 99 -7.13 3.48 -2.55
CA PHE A 99 -5.94 4.23 -2.89
C PHE A 99 -4.78 3.90 -1.95
N VAL A 100 -3.71 3.34 -2.51
CA VAL A 100 -2.47 3.02 -1.81
C VAL A 100 -1.33 3.84 -2.40
N VAL A 101 -0.60 4.54 -1.52
CA VAL A 101 0.54 5.39 -1.89
C VAL A 101 1.59 5.37 -0.78
N PHE A 102 2.86 5.19 -1.15
CA PHE A 102 3.96 5.26 -0.21
C PHE A 102 4.27 6.72 0.11
N VAL A 103 3.73 7.23 1.22
CA VAL A 103 3.82 8.67 1.59
C VAL A 103 5.22 9.26 1.50
N ASN A 104 6.29 8.52 1.85
CA ASN A 104 7.69 8.94 1.69
C ASN A 104 7.98 10.38 2.15
N ARG A 105 7.48 10.76 3.34
CA ARG A 105 7.59 12.11 3.93
C ARG A 105 6.82 13.23 3.21
N ARG A 106 6.00 12.92 2.20
CA ARG A 106 5.09 13.88 1.56
C ARG A 106 3.99 14.31 2.54
N SER A 107 3.58 15.58 2.46
CA SER A 107 2.44 16.12 3.19
C SER A 107 1.12 15.58 2.62
N LYS A 108 0.01 15.74 3.37
CA LYS A 108 -1.31 15.32 2.89
C LYS A 108 -1.78 16.11 1.68
N GLU A 109 -1.37 17.37 1.56
CA GLU A 109 -1.59 18.23 0.40
C GLU A 109 -0.83 17.70 -0.82
N GLU A 110 0.44 17.31 -0.66
CA GLU A 110 1.21 16.68 -1.74
C GLU A 110 0.59 15.32 -2.16
N ILE A 111 0.04 14.56 -1.20
CA ILE A 111 -0.68 13.31 -1.51
C ILE A 111 -2.01 13.57 -2.23
N LEU A 112 -2.70 14.67 -1.94
CA LEU A 112 -3.89 15.07 -2.70
C LEU A 112 -3.56 15.29 -4.17
N ASP A 113 -2.46 15.98 -4.47
CA ASP A 113 -2.05 16.22 -5.86
C ASP A 113 -1.71 14.90 -6.58
N VAL A 114 -1.03 13.98 -5.90
CA VAL A 114 -0.74 12.63 -6.43
C VAL A 114 -2.03 11.86 -6.68
N LEU A 115 -3.02 11.95 -5.79
CA LEU A 115 -4.32 11.30 -5.95
C LEU A 115 -5.08 11.86 -7.16
N ARG A 116 -5.08 13.19 -7.34
CA ARG A 116 -5.68 13.85 -8.52
C ARG A 116 -5.02 13.41 -9.83
N GLU A 117 -3.69 13.35 -9.88
CA GLU A 117 -2.96 12.87 -11.05
C GLU A 117 -3.31 11.40 -11.35
N ARG A 118 -3.33 10.55 -10.32
CA ARG A 118 -3.61 9.12 -10.47
C ARG A 118 -5.04 8.84 -10.90
N LEU A 119 -5.98 9.73 -10.58
CA LEU A 119 -7.35 9.68 -11.09
C LEU A 119 -7.44 9.86 -12.61
N GLU A 120 -6.40 10.33 -13.31
CA GLU A 120 -6.41 10.44 -14.78
C GLU A 120 -5.97 9.15 -15.49
N ARG A 121 -5.41 8.19 -14.75
CA ARG A 121 -4.86 6.94 -15.29
C ARG A 121 -5.93 5.92 -15.68
N THR A 122 -5.52 4.94 -16.48
CA THR A 122 -6.33 3.73 -16.71
C THR A 122 -6.31 2.82 -15.48
N ARG A 123 -7.33 1.96 -15.36
CA ARG A 123 -7.43 1.01 -14.24
C ARG A 123 -6.25 0.04 -14.18
N GLU A 124 -5.74 -0.38 -15.33
CA GLU A 124 -4.63 -1.33 -15.41
C GLU A 124 -3.31 -0.70 -14.92
N GLU A 125 -2.96 0.48 -15.42
CA GLU A 125 -1.78 1.24 -14.98
C GLU A 125 -1.85 1.54 -13.48
N GLU A 126 -3.05 1.83 -12.98
CA GLU A 126 -3.25 2.20 -11.59
C GLU A 126 -3.19 1.01 -10.65
N LEU A 127 -3.67 -0.16 -11.08
CA LEU A 127 -3.54 -1.40 -10.33
C LEU A 127 -2.06 -1.78 -10.14
N ASP A 128 -1.28 -1.74 -11.23
CA ASP A 128 0.17 -2.02 -11.19
C ASP A 128 0.91 -1.03 -10.29
N ARG A 129 0.60 0.28 -10.43
CA ARG A 129 1.16 1.31 -9.57
C ARG A 129 0.83 1.07 -8.10
N ALA A 130 -0.44 0.80 -7.77
CA ALA A 130 -0.85 0.64 -6.38
C ALA A 130 -0.16 -0.55 -5.70
N LEU A 131 0.04 -1.65 -6.44
CA LEU A 131 0.77 -2.82 -5.94
C LEU A 131 2.27 -2.52 -5.74
N THR A 132 2.88 -1.77 -6.65
CA THR A 132 4.26 -1.30 -6.50
C THR A 132 4.43 -0.43 -5.25
N GLU A 133 3.51 0.51 -5.03
CA GLU A 133 3.53 1.38 -3.85
C GLU A 133 3.31 0.57 -2.56
N LEU A 134 2.45 -0.46 -2.58
CA LEU A 134 2.23 -1.36 -1.44
C LEU A 134 3.52 -2.11 -1.06
N VAL A 135 4.27 -2.63 -2.04
CA VAL A 135 5.56 -3.29 -1.79
C VAL A 135 6.58 -2.31 -1.24
N ALA A 136 6.66 -1.09 -1.80
CA ALA A 136 7.58 -0.06 -1.30
C ALA A 136 7.30 0.32 0.17
N ILE A 137 6.03 0.36 0.59
CA ILE A 137 5.64 0.54 1.99
C ILE A 137 6.19 -0.60 2.86
N ALA A 138 5.98 -1.86 2.45
CA ALA A 138 6.47 -3.03 3.19
C ALA A 138 8.01 -3.04 3.31
N GLU A 139 8.73 -2.65 2.25
CA GLU A 139 10.19 -2.51 2.27
C GLU A 139 10.69 -1.39 3.18
N ASP A 140 10.01 -0.24 3.23
CA ASP A 140 10.35 0.84 4.16
C ASP A 140 10.08 0.42 5.62
N ARG A 141 8.96 -0.26 5.88
CA ARG A 141 8.65 -0.84 7.20
C ARG A 141 9.72 -1.84 7.65
N TRP A 142 10.19 -2.70 6.75
CA TRP A 142 11.24 -3.68 7.05
C TRP A 142 12.59 -3.02 7.32
N ARG A 143 12.99 -2.02 6.53
CA ARG A 143 14.26 -1.30 6.76
C ARG A 143 14.29 -0.51 8.07
N ARG A 144 13.13 -0.21 8.65
CA ARG A 144 12.98 0.53 9.90
C ARG A 144 12.69 -0.35 11.12
N SER A 145 12.51 -1.66 10.92
CA SER A 145 12.30 -2.64 12.01
C SER A 145 13.58 -3.13 12.66
#